data_AF-A0A3D4TVU3-F1
#
_entry.id   AF-A0A3D4TVU3-F1
#
_cell.length_a   1.000
_cell.length_b   1.000
_cell.length_c   1.000
_cell.angle_alpha   90.00
_cell.angle_beta   90.00
_cell.angle_gamma   90.00
#
_symmetry.space_group_name_H-M   'P 1'
#
loop_
_entity.id
_entity.type
_entity.pdbx_description
1 polymer ?
#
loop_
_entity_poly.entity_id
_entity_poly.type
_entity_poly.pdbx_seq_one_letter_code
_entity_poly.pdbx_strand_id
1 'polypeptide(L)'
;MEEQMKLMINMLKERIKHNLQIIKKNEAEIRGILTQPVSNKRSEILKEMFHTNRILLDENQDSLAIELQIINFIVKFKRTLKHQANNVQSTKFIENSNTISKADAINEEQPDKQEQDDTQEQVDAHEELDLLSLTVMGNLPYNQSHPLFNDEDFFEDLMESFKQLENYEMCSEILRVKGRR
;
A
#
# COMPACT_ATOMS: atom_id res chain seq x y z
N MET A 1 -0.45 7.62 -14.09
CA MET A 1 0.47 7.84 -12.96
C MET A 1 0.33 6.72 -11.93
N GLU A 2 -0.87 6.46 -11.40
CA GLU A 2 -1.13 5.35 -10.47
C GLU A 2 -0.66 3.99 -11.02
N GLU A 3 -1.03 3.64 -12.26
CA GLU A 3 -0.60 2.39 -12.90
C GLU A 3 0.92 2.26 -13.04
N GLN A 4 1.63 3.36 -13.28
CA GLN A 4 3.09 3.35 -13.35
C GLN A 4 3.73 3.14 -11.97
N MET A 5 3.11 3.65 -10.92
CA MET A 5 3.55 3.46 -9.54
C MET A 5 3.27 2.04 -9.06
N LYS A 6 2.12 1.46 -9.41
CA LYS A 6 1.83 0.03 -9.18
C LYS A 6 2.82 -0.88 -9.92
N LEU A 7 3.16 -0.55 -11.16
CA LEU A 7 4.19 -1.27 -11.91
C LEU A 7 5.55 -1.20 -11.19
N MET A 8 5.93 -0.03 -10.67
CA MET A 8 7.18 0.13 -9.91
C MET A 8 7.18 -0.71 -8.62
N ILE A 9 6.07 -0.75 -7.88
CA ILE A 9 5.90 -1.63 -6.72
C ILE A 9 6.13 -3.10 -7.11
N ASN A 10 5.52 -3.57 -8.20
CA ASN A 10 5.70 -4.94 -8.68
C ASN A 10 7.17 -5.24 -9.05
N MET A 11 7.88 -4.29 -9.67
CA MET A 11 9.30 -4.44 -9.97
C MET A 11 10.15 -4.57 -8.69
N LEU A 12 9.84 -3.79 -7.64
CA LEU A 12 10.51 -3.88 -6.34
C LEU A 12 10.24 -5.23 -5.67
N LYS A 13 9.00 -5.72 -5.70
CA LYS A 13 8.62 -7.05 -5.19
C LYS A 13 9.38 -8.17 -5.89
N GLU A 14 9.46 -8.14 -7.22
CA GLU A 14 10.22 -9.15 -7.98
C GLU A 14 11.73 -9.08 -7.72
N ARG A 15 12.29 -7.88 -7.51
CA ARG A 15 13.70 -7.73 -7.11
C ARG A 15 13.96 -8.38 -5.75
N ILE A 16 13.10 -8.12 -4.75
CA ILE A 16 13.24 -8.73 -3.41
C ILE A 16 13.19 -10.26 -3.52
N LYS A 17 12.23 -10.78 -4.27
CA LYS A 17 12.07 -12.22 -4.51
C LYS A 17 13.31 -12.83 -5.18
N HIS A 18 13.87 -12.15 -6.18
CA HIS A 18 15.11 -12.58 -6.82
C HIS A 18 16.30 -12.60 -5.84
N ASN A 19 16.49 -11.53 -5.07
CA ASN A 19 17.54 -11.45 -4.06
C ASN A 19 17.41 -12.57 -3.01
N LEU A 20 16.18 -12.88 -2.56
CA LEU A 20 15.92 -13.99 -1.65
C LEU A 20 16.25 -15.36 -2.26
N GLN A 21 16.05 -15.55 -3.57
CA GLN A 21 16.47 -16.78 -4.24
C GLN A 21 17.99 -16.93 -4.24
N ILE A 22 18.72 -15.84 -4.49
CA ILE A 22 20.19 -15.85 -4.42
C ILE A 22 20.66 -16.18 -3.01
N ILE A 23 20.08 -15.55 -1.99
CA ILE A 23 20.42 -15.81 -0.58
C ILE A 23 20.19 -17.28 -0.23
N LYS A 24 19.06 -17.86 -0.64
CA LYS A 24 18.76 -19.30 -0.42
C LYS A 24 19.76 -20.21 -1.13
N LYS A 25 20.15 -19.88 -2.36
CA LYS A 25 21.18 -20.63 -3.09
C LYS A 25 22.52 -20.55 -2.36
N ASN A 26 22.92 -19.36 -1.94
CA ASN A 26 24.14 -19.13 -1.17
C ASN A 26 24.11 -19.89 0.16
N GLU A 27 22.97 -19.96 0.83
CA GLU A 27 22.81 -20.73 2.07
C GLU A 27 23.04 -22.22 1.84
N ALA A 28 22.48 -22.78 0.76
CA ALA A 28 22.68 -24.18 0.39
C ALA A 28 24.17 -24.49 0.10
N GLU A 29 24.84 -23.61 -0.64
CA GLU A 29 26.26 -23.72 -0.93
C GLU A 29 27.13 -23.57 0.33
N ILE A 30 26.82 -22.61 1.21
CA ILE A 30 27.49 -22.45 2.51
C ILE A 30 27.38 -23.73 3.33
N ARG A 31 26.18 -24.33 3.43
CA ARG A 31 25.98 -25.61 4.14
C ARG A 31 26.87 -26.71 3.58
N GLY A 32 27.04 -26.80 2.26
CA GLY A 32 27.95 -27.75 1.61
C GLY A 32 29.43 -27.45 1.85
N ILE A 33 29.82 -26.18 1.96
CA ILE A 33 31.21 -25.78 2.29
C ILE A 33 31.52 -26.09 3.76
N LEU A 34 30.54 -25.93 4.66
CA LEU A 34 30.73 -26.16 6.09
C LEU A 34 31.04 -27.63 6.42
N THR A 35 30.66 -28.60 5.57
CA THR A 35 31.01 -30.02 5.75
C THR A 35 32.44 -30.36 5.36
N GLN A 36 33.15 -29.46 4.67
CA GLN A 36 34.55 -29.66 4.27
C GLN A 36 35.50 -29.28 5.42
N PRO A 37 36.71 -29.85 5.49
CA PRO A 37 37.69 -29.47 6.51
C PRO A 37 38.02 -27.97 6.43
N VAL A 38 38.32 -27.36 7.59
CA VAL A 38 38.63 -25.93 7.68
C VAL A 38 39.90 -25.64 6.90
N SER A 39 39.83 -24.67 5.98
CA SER A 39 40.99 -24.18 5.22
C SER A 39 40.86 -22.67 5.01
N ASN A 40 41.99 -22.00 4.76
CA ASN A 40 41.98 -20.56 4.49
C ASN A 40 41.11 -20.21 3.28
N LYS A 41 41.21 -21.02 2.21
CA LYS A 41 40.39 -20.86 1.01
C LYS A 41 38.90 -21.01 1.29
N ARG A 42 38.51 -21.97 2.13
CA ARG A 42 37.12 -22.12 2.60
C ARG A 42 36.66 -20.87 3.35
N SER A 43 37.48 -20.35 4.27
CA SER A 43 37.14 -19.18 5.07
C SER A 43 36.97 -17.92 4.22
N GLU A 44 37.76 -17.76 3.17
CA GLU A 44 37.61 -16.65 2.20
C GLU A 44 36.29 -16.75 1.43
N ILE A 45 35.97 -17.92 0.86
CA ILE A 45 34.72 -18.13 0.12
C ILE A 45 33.51 -17.87 1.02
N LEU A 46 33.52 -18.38 2.25
CA LEU A 46 32.44 -18.13 3.20
C LEU A 46 32.27 -16.64 3.49
N LYS A 47 33.38 -15.90 3.70
CA LYS A 47 33.32 -14.44 3.92
C LYS A 47 32.69 -13.71 2.74
N GLU A 48 33.08 -14.05 1.51
CA GLU A 48 32.47 -13.46 0.31
C GLU A 48 30.96 -13.73 0.27
N MET A 49 30.55 -14.99 0.46
CA MET A 49 29.12 -15.35 0.39
C MET A 49 28.29 -14.67 1.49
N PHE A 50 28.80 -14.57 2.72
CA PHE A 50 28.14 -13.82 3.77
C PHE A 50 28.08 -12.33 3.47
N HIS A 51 29.14 -11.77 2.87
CA HIS A 51 29.16 -10.37 2.46
C HIS A 51 28.13 -10.09 1.35
N THR A 52 28.07 -10.94 0.32
CA THR A 52 27.05 -10.84 -0.74
C THR A 52 25.64 -10.93 -0.16
N ASN A 53 25.37 -11.91 0.72
CA ASN A 53 24.07 -12.02 1.37
C ASN A 53 23.70 -10.76 2.15
N ARG A 54 24.68 -10.13 2.81
CA ARG A 54 24.45 -8.89 3.54
C ARG A 54 24.03 -7.75 2.61
N ILE A 55 24.75 -7.57 1.49
CA ILE A 55 24.41 -6.54 0.49
C ILE A 55 23.00 -6.76 -0.05
N LEU A 56 22.63 -8.00 -0.39
CA LEU A 56 21.29 -8.31 -0.91
C LEU A 56 20.18 -8.02 0.10
N LEU A 57 20.44 -8.24 1.40
CA LEU A 57 19.49 -7.90 2.46
C LEU A 57 19.33 -6.38 2.61
N ASP A 58 20.43 -5.63 2.55
CA ASP A 58 20.40 -4.17 2.62
C ASP A 58 19.65 -3.60 1.39
N GLU A 59 19.88 -4.13 0.19
CA GLU A 59 19.10 -3.76 -1.02
C GLU A 59 17.60 -4.09 -0.92
N ASN A 60 17.26 -5.20 -0.26
CA ASN A 60 15.87 -5.56 -0.03
C ASN A 60 15.20 -4.58 0.94
N GLN A 61 15.92 -4.16 1.97
CA GLN A 61 15.44 -3.15 2.91
C GLN A 61 15.18 -1.82 2.18
N ASP A 62 16.09 -1.38 1.31
CA ASP A 62 15.90 -0.18 0.51
C ASP A 62 14.70 -0.31 -0.43
N SER A 63 14.54 -1.48 -1.07
CA SER A 63 13.41 -1.75 -1.98
C SER A 63 12.06 -1.66 -1.25
N LEU A 64 11.98 -2.22 -0.05
CA LEU A 64 10.79 -2.13 0.82
C LEU A 64 10.51 -0.69 1.26
N ALA A 65 11.56 0.07 1.59
CA ALA A 65 11.41 1.47 1.99
C ALA A 65 10.85 2.32 0.84
N ILE A 66 11.31 2.10 -0.38
CA ILE A 66 10.79 2.78 -1.59
C ILE A 66 9.35 2.35 -1.86
N GLU A 67 9.05 1.05 -1.78
CA GLU A 67 7.69 0.52 -1.95
C GLU A 67 6.70 1.23 -1.02
N LEU A 68 7.05 1.33 0.27
CA LEU A 68 6.23 2.03 1.26
C LEU A 68 6.03 3.51 0.92
N GLN A 69 7.08 4.20 0.46
CA GLN A 69 6.97 5.60 0.05
C GLN A 69 6.02 5.78 -1.14
N ILE A 70 6.07 4.88 -2.12
CA ILE A 70 5.18 4.90 -3.28
C ILE A 70 3.73 4.66 -2.85
N ILE A 71 3.49 3.64 -2.01
CA ILE A 71 2.17 3.35 -1.46
C ILE A 71 1.62 4.57 -0.72
N ASN A 72 2.43 5.17 0.16
CA ASN A 72 2.04 6.37 0.91
C ASN A 72 1.70 7.54 -0.02
N PHE A 73 2.46 7.71 -1.10
CA PHE A 73 2.17 8.72 -2.11
C PHE A 73 0.83 8.47 -2.80
N ILE A 74 0.57 7.24 -3.26
CA ILE A 74 -0.69 6.86 -3.92
C ILE A 74 -1.88 7.16 -3.01
N VAL A 75 -1.85 6.70 -1.76
CA VAL A 75 -2.93 6.91 -0.79
C VAL A 75 -3.19 8.39 -0.55
N LYS A 76 -2.12 9.18 -0.32
CA LYS A 76 -2.24 10.63 -0.11
C LYS A 76 -2.77 11.36 -1.35
N PHE A 77 -2.35 10.95 -2.54
CA PHE A 77 -2.78 11.53 -3.80
C PHE A 77 -4.26 11.24 -4.07
N LYS A 78 -4.69 9.98 -3.91
CA LYS A 78 -6.11 9.57 -4.03
C LYS A 78 -7.01 10.39 -3.12
N ARG A 79 -6.62 10.63 -1.86
CA ARG A 79 -7.37 11.51 -0.95
C ARG A 79 -7.44 12.95 -1.41
N THR A 80 -6.34 13.49 -1.93
CA THR A 80 -6.31 14.87 -2.45
C THR A 80 -7.30 15.03 -3.61
N LEU A 81 -7.37 14.03 -4.50
CA LEU A 81 -8.36 14.00 -5.57
C LEU A 81 -9.81 13.88 -5.04
N LYS A 82 -10.07 13.01 -4.06
CA LYS A 82 -11.40 12.89 -3.42
C LYS A 82 -11.84 14.22 -2.79
N HIS A 83 -10.94 14.92 -2.09
CA HIS A 83 -11.25 16.23 -1.51
C HIS A 83 -11.50 17.32 -2.56
N GLN A 84 -10.77 17.30 -3.68
CA GLN A 84 -11.00 18.23 -4.79
C GLN A 84 -12.34 17.97 -5.48
N ALA A 85 -12.71 16.70 -5.71
CA ALA A 85 -14.01 16.34 -6.29
C ALA A 85 -15.18 16.81 -5.41
N ASN A 86 -15.07 16.64 -4.09
CA ASN A 86 -16.12 17.05 -3.14
C ASN A 86 -16.24 18.60 -3.03
N ASN A 87 -15.15 19.34 -3.20
CA ASN A 87 -15.18 20.81 -3.20
C ASN A 87 -15.81 21.43 -4.47
N VAL A 88 -15.88 20.69 -5.59
CA VAL A 88 -16.52 21.15 -6.83
C VAL A 88 -18.05 21.03 -6.80
N GLN A 89 -18.61 20.18 -5.93
CA GLN A 89 -20.07 20.11 -5.74
C GLN A 89 -20.62 21.23 -4.86
N SER A 90 -19.82 21.78 -3.94
CA SER A 90 -20.24 22.87 -3.04
C SER A 90 -20.32 24.25 -3.70
N THR A 91 -19.78 24.44 -4.91
CA THR A 91 -19.87 25.71 -5.65
C THR A 91 -21.05 25.77 -6.64
N LYS A 92 -21.86 24.72 -6.76
CA LYS A 92 -23.04 24.70 -7.66
C LYS A 92 -24.38 25.02 -6.97
N PHE A 93 -24.39 25.38 -5.68
CA PHE A 93 -25.63 25.63 -4.92
C PHE A 93 -25.93 27.12 -4.61
N ILE A 94 -25.17 28.07 -5.14
CA ILE A 94 -25.49 29.51 -5.03
C ILE A 94 -25.59 30.10 -6.43
N GLU A 95 -26.60 29.71 -7.18
CA GLU A 95 -27.22 30.49 -8.27
C GLU A 95 -28.36 29.65 -8.84
N ASN A 96 -29.49 29.62 -8.13
CA ASN A 96 -30.79 29.33 -8.74
C ASN A 96 -31.91 29.71 -7.76
N SER A 97 -32.30 30.97 -7.80
CA SER A 97 -33.61 31.42 -7.35
C SER A 97 -34.02 32.66 -8.15
N ASN A 98 -35.13 32.51 -8.89
CA ASN A 98 -35.92 33.50 -9.63
C ASN A 98 -35.37 33.84 -11.04
N THR A 99 -36.09 33.62 -12.15
CA THR A 99 -37.52 33.87 -12.40
C THR A 99 -38.12 32.98 -13.52
N ILE A 100 -39.43 32.74 -13.40
CA ILE A 100 -40.32 32.00 -14.30
C ILE A 100 -40.88 32.93 -15.41
N SER A 101 -40.81 32.55 -16.70
CA SER A 101 -41.99 32.41 -17.60
C SER A 101 -41.70 32.50 -19.11
N LYS A 102 -42.26 31.49 -19.80
CA LYS A 102 -42.99 31.51 -21.10
C LYS A 102 -42.24 31.42 -22.45
N ALA A 103 -42.43 30.23 -23.04
CA ALA A 103 -43.19 29.93 -24.26
C ALA A 103 -42.48 29.77 -25.62
N ASP A 104 -42.87 28.64 -26.24
CA ASP A 104 -43.02 28.30 -27.67
C ASP A 104 -41.84 27.76 -28.51
N ALA A 105 -42.04 26.49 -28.92
CA ALA A 105 -42.04 25.96 -30.30
C ALA A 105 -40.90 25.01 -30.80
N ILE A 106 -41.27 23.72 -30.89
CA ILE A 106 -41.25 22.80 -32.06
C ILE A 106 -39.92 22.14 -32.56
N ASN A 107 -40.02 20.79 -32.60
CA ASN A 107 -39.50 19.74 -33.50
C ASN A 107 -38.19 18.94 -33.27
N GLU A 108 -38.42 17.60 -33.28
CA GLU A 108 -37.72 16.48 -33.96
C GLU A 108 -36.21 16.31 -33.70
N GLU A 109 -35.66 15.15 -33.30
CA GLU A 109 -35.85 13.75 -33.72
C GLU A 109 -35.21 12.78 -32.67
N GLN A 110 -35.71 11.54 -32.60
CA GLN A 110 -35.12 10.36 -31.91
C GLN A 110 -34.19 9.57 -32.86
N PRO A 111 -33.62 8.38 -32.54
CA PRO A 111 -32.99 7.83 -31.31
C PRO A 111 -31.62 7.12 -31.63
N ASP A 112 -30.82 6.68 -30.65
CA ASP A 112 -30.46 5.24 -30.45
C ASP A 112 -29.40 5.01 -29.32
N LYS A 113 -29.70 3.98 -28.52
CA LYS A 113 -28.87 3.01 -27.75
C LYS A 113 -27.40 3.34 -27.38
N GLN A 114 -27.05 3.08 -26.12
CA GLN A 114 -25.96 2.16 -25.68
C GLN A 114 -25.86 2.18 -24.14
N GLU A 115 -26.18 1.05 -23.49
CA GLU A 115 -25.24 0.04 -22.95
C GLU A 115 -24.85 0.33 -21.49
N GLN A 116 -25.32 -0.56 -20.62
CA GLN A 116 -24.89 -0.71 -19.23
C GLN A 116 -23.47 -1.30 -19.23
N ASP A 117 -22.52 -0.62 -18.60
CA ASP A 117 -21.23 -1.19 -18.23
C ASP A 117 -21.16 -1.27 -16.70
N ASP A 118 -21.14 -2.51 -16.24
CA ASP A 118 -21.23 -2.97 -14.87
C ASP A 118 -19.81 -3.42 -14.47
N THR A 119 -18.90 -2.49 -14.16
CA THR A 119 -17.59 -2.85 -13.57
C THR A 119 -16.91 -1.67 -12.88
N GLN A 120 -17.16 -1.44 -11.59
CA GLN A 120 -16.18 -0.75 -10.73
C GLN A 120 -16.55 -0.85 -9.25
N GLU A 121 -16.05 -1.88 -8.56
CA GLU A 121 -15.95 -1.84 -7.08
C GLU A 121 -14.95 -2.82 -6.45
N GLN A 122 -14.18 -3.61 -7.22
CA GLN A 122 -13.34 -4.66 -6.63
C GLN A 122 -11.84 -4.35 -6.49
N VAL A 123 -11.37 -3.16 -6.87
CA VAL A 123 -9.92 -2.86 -6.93
C VAL A 123 -9.41 -2.11 -5.69
N ASP A 124 -10.29 -1.45 -4.91
CA ASP A 124 -9.87 -0.64 -3.76
C ASP A 124 -9.56 -1.46 -2.49
N ALA A 125 -10.22 -2.60 -2.29
CA ALA A 125 -10.05 -3.41 -1.07
C ALA A 125 -8.64 -4.03 -0.92
N HIS A 126 -7.94 -4.30 -2.04
CA HIS A 126 -6.68 -5.04 -2.00
C HIS A 126 -5.49 -4.21 -1.51
N GLU A 127 -5.50 -2.88 -1.71
CA GLU A 127 -4.45 -1.99 -1.20
C GLU A 127 -4.63 -1.75 0.31
N GLU A 128 -5.87 -1.63 0.78
CA GLU A 128 -6.19 -1.41 2.20
C GLU A 128 -5.88 -2.65 3.05
N LEU A 129 -6.14 -3.84 2.51
CA LEU A 129 -5.73 -5.14 3.08
C LEU A 129 -4.20 -5.26 3.24
N ASP A 130 -3.42 -4.77 2.27
CA ASP A 130 -1.95 -4.82 2.34
C ASP A 130 -1.44 -3.89 3.46
N LEU A 131 -1.97 -2.66 3.59
CA LEU A 131 -1.59 -1.77 4.70
C LEU A 131 -2.00 -2.32 6.06
N LEU A 132 -3.20 -2.89 6.19
CA LEU A 132 -3.66 -3.51 7.43
C LEU A 132 -2.71 -4.62 7.87
N SER A 133 -2.33 -5.50 6.93
CA SER A 133 -1.40 -6.59 7.21
C SER A 133 -0.02 -6.08 7.64
N LEU A 134 0.50 -5.03 6.98
CA LEU A 134 1.79 -4.44 7.31
C LEU A 134 1.80 -3.81 8.70
N THR A 135 0.69 -3.19 9.10
CA THR A 135 0.51 -2.59 10.42
C THR A 135 0.34 -3.64 11.50
N VAL A 136 -0.43 -4.70 11.25
CA VAL A 136 -0.61 -5.83 12.17
C VAL A 136 0.69 -6.61 12.39
N MET A 137 1.50 -6.79 11.35
CA MET A 137 2.81 -7.44 11.44
C MET A 137 3.89 -6.57 12.12
N GLY A 138 3.58 -5.31 12.44
CA GLY A 138 4.50 -4.37 13.08
C GLY A 138 5.54 -3.75 12.14
N ASN A 139 5.42 -3.98 10.83
CA ASN A 139 6.30 -3.39 9.81
C ASN A 139 5.97 -1.91 9.56
N LEU A 140 4.73 -1.50 9.85
CA LEU A 140 4.26 -0.13 9.77
C LEU A 140 3.67 0.31 11.12
N PRO A 141 4.32 1.20 11.89
CA PRO A 141 3.78 1.62 13.18
C PRO A 141 2.54 2.51 13.02
N TYR A 142 1.48 2.23 13.78
CA TYR A 142 0.27 3.05 13.82
C TYR A 142 0.49 4.30 14.69
N ASN A 143 0.84 5.41 14.05
CA ASN A 143 1.09 6.72 14.68
C ASN A 143 0.53 7.87 13.84
N GLN A 144 0.71 9.12 14.28
CA GLN A 144 0.19 10.30 13.56
C GLN A 144 0.69 10.44 12.12
N SER A 145 1.80 9.78 11.77
CA SER A 145 2.36 9.73 10.42
C SER A 145 1.82 8.55 9.59
N HIS A 146 1.02 7.66 10.19
CA HIS A 146 0.45 6.51 9.50
C HIS A 146 -0.56 6.97 8.44
N PRO A 147 -0.52 6.43 7.21
CA PRO A 147 -1.40 6.86 6.12
C PRO A 147 -2.87 6.79 6.51
N LEU A 148 -3.29 5.70 7.15
CA LEU A 148 -4.67 5.47 7.58
C LEU A 148 -4.90 5.85 9.07
N PHE A 149 -4.10 6.76 9.64
CA PHE A 149 -4.25 7.15 11.06
C PHE A 149 -5.58 7.84 11.39
N ASN A 150 -6.07 8.67 10.48
CA ASN A 150 -7.33 9.42 10.66
C ASN A 150 -8.56 8.69 10.14
N ASP A 151 -8.37 7.48 9.65
CA ASP A 151 -9.42 6.67 9.07
C ASP A 151 -10.07 5.85 10.19
N GLU A 152 -11.36 6.07 10.44
CA GLU A 152 -12.07 5.38 11.52
C GLU A 152 -12.35 3.92 11.17
N ASP A 153 -12.68 3.65 9.90
CA ASP A 153 -12.96 2.30 9.41
C ASP A 153 -11.68 1.44 9.52
N PHE A 154 -10.54 1.97 9.06
CA PHE A 154 -9.25 1.29 9.23
C PHE A 154 -8.86 1.08 10.70
N PHE A 155 -9.17 2.03 11.58
CA PHE A 155 -8.89 1.89 13.01
C PHE A 155 -9.72 0.77 13.64
N GLU A 156 -11.00 0.66 13.27
CA GLU A 156 -11.87 -0.42 13.72
C GLU A 156 -11.37 -1.78 13.22
N ASP A 157 -11.01 -1.89 11.93
CA ASP A 157 -10.46 -3.11 11.33
C ASP A 157 -9.11 -3.51 11.95
N LEU A 158 -8.25 -2.53 12.24
CA LEU A 158 -6.99 -2.74 12.94
C LEU A 158 -7.20 -3.24 14.37
N MET A 159 -8.21 -2.69 15.06
CA MET A 159 -8.58 -3.16 16.39
C MET A 159 -9.16 -4.56 16.38
N GLU A 160 -10.01 -4.87 15.42
CA GLU A 160 -10.57 -6.21 15.31
C GLU A 160 -9.48 -7.24 14.99
N SER A 161 -8.53 -6.90 14.11
CA SER A 161 -7.38 -7.74 13.78
C SER A 161 -6.51 -8.07 15.00
N PHE A 162 -6.15 -7.06 15.81
CA PHE A 162 -5.34 -7.29 17.01
C PHE A 162 -6.10 -8.05 18.12
N LYS A 163 -7.43 -7.86 18.26
CA LYS A 163 -8.26 -8.65 19.17
C LYS A 163 -8.31 -10.12 18.74
N GLN A 164 -8.45 -10.40 17.45
CA GLN A 164 -8.47 -11.77 16.91
C GLN A 164 -7.14 -12.50 17.15
N LEU A 165 -6.03 -11.75 17.12
CA LEU A 165 -4.69 -12.27 17.44
C LEU A 165 -4.39 -12.28 18.96
N GLU A 166 -5.37 -11.95 19.81
CA GLU A 166 -5.22 -11.81 21.27
C GLU A 166 -4.09 -10.85 21.70
N ASN A 167 -3.69 -9.93 20.82
CA ASN A 167 -2.60 -8.99 21.06
C ASN A 167 -3.12 -7.67 21.67
N TYR A 168 -3.64 -7.78 22.89
CA TYR A 168 -4.26 -6.66 23.62
C TYR A 168 -3.27 -5.56 24.03
N GLU A 169 -1.98 -5.86 24.07
CA GLU A 169 -0.92 -4.88 24.32
C GLU A 169 -0.91 -3.81 23.21
N MET A 170 -0.95 -4.25 21.95
CA MET A 170 -1.04 -3.35 20.80
C MET A 170 -2.36 -2.58 20.76
N CYS A 171 -3.49 -3.19 21.15
CA CYS A 171 -4.76 -2.47 21.30
C CYS A 171 -4.64 -1.31 22.30
N SER A 172 -4.00 -1.54 23.45
CA SER A 172 -3.79 -0.51 24.46
C SER A 172 -2.91 0.63 23.95
N GLU A 173 -1.85 0.30 23.22
CA GLU A 173 -0.93 1.28 22.64
C GLU A 173 -1.60 2.13 21.56
N ILE A 174 -2.34 1.50 20.66
CA ILE A 174 -3.10 2.18 19.59
C ILE A 174 -4.19 3.11 20.18
N LEU A 175 -4.90 2.67 21.22
CA LEU A 175 -5.86 3.50 21.97
C LEU A 175 -5.18 4.70 22.63
N ARG A 176 -3.99 4.52 23.20
CA ARG A 176 -3.19 5.62 23.79
C ARG A 176 -2.76 6.64 22.75
N VAL A 177 -2.43 6.21 21.54
CA VAL A 177 -2.01 7.10 20.46
C VAL A 177 -3.22 7.87 19.89
N LYS A 178 -4.39 7.24 19.75
CA LYS A 178 -5.61 7.90 19.26
C LYS A 178 -6.26 8.83 20.30
N GLY A 179 -6.24 8.47 21.58
CA GLY A 179 -6.82 9.24 22.68
C GLY A 179 -6.01 10.45 23.16
N ARG A 180 -4.81 10.71 22.61
CA ARG A 180 -4.02 11.93 22.89
C ARG A 180 -4.40 13.14 22.01
N ARG A 181 -5.57 13.10 21.39
CA ARG A 181 -6.16 14.24 20.67
C ARG A 181 -7.12 15.02 21.56
#